data_AF-A0A946UBJ4-F1
#
_entry.id   AF-A0A946UBJ4-F1
#
_cell.length_a   1.000
_cell.length_b   1.000
_cell.length_c   1.000
_cell.angle_alpha   90.00
_cell.angle_beta   90.00
_cell.angle_gamma   90.00
#
_symmetry.space_group_name_H-M   'P 1'
#
loop_
_entity.id
_entity.type
_entity.pdbx_description
1 polymer ?
#
loop_
_entity_poly.entity_id
_entity_poly.type
_entity_poly.pdbx_seq_one_letter_code
_entity_poly.pdbx_strand_id
1 'polypeptide(L)' 'MNILLAGSSGQLGQELLPQLRELGEVTGVDRSVAAGDKRTVSQDLADLNRVEVLLNRTRPDVVVNA' A
#
# COMPACT_ATOMS: atom_id res chain seq x y z
N MET A 1 5.00 4.35 12.82
CA MET A 1 5.64 4.32 11.50
C MET A 1 4.56 4.28 10.45
N ASN A 2 4.74 4.96 9.33
CA ASN A 2 3.83 4.94 8.21
C ASN A 2 4.40 4.06 7.09
N ILE A 3 3.67 3.01 6.74
CA ILE A 3 4.12 1.94 5.85
C ILE A 3 3.25 1.94 4.61
N LEU A 4 3.88 2.01 3.44
CA LEU A 4 3.21 1.80 2.15
C LEU A 4 3.43 0.34 1.72
N LEU A 5 2.36 -0.44 1.59
CA LEU A 5 2.42 -1.82 1.11
C LEU A 5 1.89 -1.89 -0.33
N ALA A 6 2.80 -1.98 -1.29
CA ALA A 6 2.49 -2.28 -2.68
C ALA A 6 2.20 -3.78 -2.85
N GLY A 7 1.20 -4.12 -3.68
CA GLY A 7 0.75 -5.50 -3.86
C GLY A 7 -0.09 -6.00 -2.68
N SER A 8 -0.76 -5.11 -1.95
CA SER A 8 -1.46 -5.44 -0.71
C SER A 8 -2.62 -6.44 -0.88
N SER A 9 -3.14 -6.61 -2.10
CA SER A 9 -4.18 -7.60 -2.39
C SER A 9 -3.62 -8.93 -2.90
N GLY A 10 -2.32 -9.00 -3.21
CA GLY A 10 -1.62 -10.24 -3.54
C GLY A 10 -1.44 -11.16 -2.35
N GLN A 11 -1.03 -12.41 -2.60
CA GLN A 11 -0.88 -13.43 -1.55
C GLN A 11 0.11 -12.99 -0.47
N LEU A 12 1.29 -12.50 -0.85
CA LEU A 12 2.28 -12.02 0.10
C LEU A 12 1.81 -10.77 0.84
N GLY A 13 1.17 -9.83 0.14
CA GLY A 13 0.63 -8.61 0.74
C GLY A 13 -0.39 -8.90 1.84
N GLN A 14 -1.29 -9.86 1.62
CA GLN A 14 -2.29 -10.26 2.62
C GLN A 14 -1.67 -10.90 3.87
N GLU A 15 -0.62 -11.73 3.70
CA GLU A 15 0.10 -12.36 4.82
C GLU A 15 0.96 -11.36 5.62
N LEU A 16 1.53 -10.36 4.93
CA LEU A 16 2.33 -9.31 5.57
C LEU A 16 1.47 -8.28 6.30
N LEU A 17 0.25 -8.01 5.83
CA LEU A 17 -0.63 -6.96 6.35
C LEU A 17 -0.84 -7.01 7.88
N PRO A 18 -1.18 -8.14 8.53
CA PRO A 18 -1.33 -8.19 9.98
C PRO A 18 -0.03 -7.88 10.71
N GLN A 19 1.10 -8.41 10.25
CA GLN A 19 2.42 -8.21 10.86
C GLN A 19 2.88 -6.76 10.73
N LEU A 20 2.69 -6.14 9.56
CA LEU A 20 3.05 -4.73 9.34
C LEU A 20 2.18 -3.78 10.17
N ARG A 21 0.91 -4.14 10.42
CA ARG A 21 0.01 -3.36 11.28
C ARG A 21 0.43 -3.33 12.75
N GLU A 22 1.18 -4.33 13.22
CA GLU A 22 1.77 -4.31 14.57
C GLU A 22 2.93 -3.31 14.66
N LEU A 23 3.57 -2.99 13.52
CA LEU A 23 4.72 -2.09 13.44
C LEU A 23 4.34 -0.64 13.14
N GLY A 24 3.13 -0.41 12.59
CA GLY A 24 2.66 0.93 12.27
C GLY A 24 1.38 0.99 11.46
N GLU A 25 1.07 2.20 10.99
CA GLU A 25 -0.06 2.46 10.11
C GLU A 25 0.28 2.01 8.69
N VAL A 26 -0.56 1.15 8.11
CA VAL A 26 -0.33 0.56 6.78
C VAL A 26 -1.34 1.11 5.78
N THR A 27 -0.83 1.77 4.74
CA THR A 27 -1.58 2.11 3.54
C THR A 27 -1.32 1.06 2.47
N GLY A 28 -2.34 0.31 2.08
CA GLY A 28 -2.24 -0.65 0.98
C GLY A 28 -2.27 0.04 -0.38
N VAL A 29 -1.62 -0.54 -1.37
CA VAL A 29 -1.67 -0.11 -2.77
C VAL A 29 -1.78 -1.35 -3.64
N ASP A 30 -2.80 -1.39 -4.48
CA ASP A 30 -2.97 -2.46 -5.46
C ASP A 30 -3.71 -1.93 -6.69
N ARG A 31 -3.61 -2.61 -7.84
CA ARG A 31 -4.38 -2.25 -9.03
C ARG A 31 -5.87 -2.50 -8.81
N SER A 32 -6.20 -3.59 -8.12
CA SER A 32 -7.57 -4.01 -7.85
C SER A 32 -7.84 -3.98 -6.35
N VAL A 33 -8.89 -3.28 -5.95
CA VAL A 33 -9.26 -3.13 -4.53
C VAL A 33 -10.64 -3.74 -4.30
N ALA A 34 -10.79 -4.48 -3.20
CA ALA A 34 -12.07 -5.05 -2.83
C ALA A 34 -13.11 -3.97 -2.53
N ALA A 35 -14.37 -4.21 -2.91
CA ALA A 35 -15.45 -3.25 -2.68
C ALA A 35 -15.59 -2.94 -1.18
N GLY A 36 -15.51 -1.65 -0.83
CA GLY A 36 -15.62 -1.19 0.56
C GLY A 36 -14.30 -1.10 1.33
N ASP A 37 -13.18 -1.50 0.74
CA ASP A 37 -11.86 -1.27 1.34
C ASP A 37 -11.45 0.21 1.23
N LYS A 38 -11.31 0.86 2.40
CA LYS A 38 -10.93 2.27 2.52
C LYS A 38 -9.45 2.47 2.83
N ARG A 39 -8.71 1.39 3.10
CA ARG A 39 -7.29 1.42 3.52
C ARG A 39 -6.35 1.09 2.37
N THR A 40 -6.88 0.58 1.27
CA THR A 40 -6.13 0.31 0.04
C THR A 40 -6.42 1.35 -1.02
N VAL A 41 -5.37 1.91 -1.59
CA VAL A 41 -5.44 2.83 -2.73
C VAL A 41 -5.39 2.02 -4.01
N SER A 42 -6.40 2.17 -4.86
CA SER A 42 -6.39 1.59 -6.20
C SER A 42 -5.46 2.39 -7.10
N GLN A 43 -4.30 1.83 -7.43
CA GLN A 43 -3.30 2.49 -8.26
C GLN A 43 -2.39 1.48 -8.96
N ASP A 44 -2.02 1.80 -10.21
CA ASP A 44 -0.96 1.11 -10.93
C ASP A 44 0.39 1.77 -10.66
N LEU A 45 1.37 0.98 -10.20
CA LEU A 45 2.73 1.45 -9.95
C LEU A 45 3.53 1.68 -11.24
N ALA A 46 3.04 1.22 -12.40
CA ALA A 46 3.61 1.57 -13.70
C ALA A 46 3.38 3.05 -14.08
N ASP A 47 2.38 3.72 -13.48
CA ASP A 47 2.15 5.16 -13.65
C ASP A 47 3.01 5.96 -12.66
N LEU A 48 4.24 6.27 -13.06
CA LEU A 48 5.23 6.94 -12.21
C LEU A 48 4.78 8.32 -11.70
N ASN A 49 3.98 9.06 -12.48
CA ASN A 49 3.44 10.35 -12.06
C ASN A 49 2.48 10.16 -10.88
N ARG A 50 1.61 9.14 -10.94
CA ARG A 50 0.73 8.81 -9.82
C ARG A 50 1.49 8.27 -8.62
N VAL A 51 2.58 7.52 -8.84
CA VAL A 51 3.44 7.04 -7.74
C VAL A 51 4.07 8.22 -7.01
N GLU A 52 4.57 9.23 -7.72
CA GLU A 52 5.11 10.44 -7.11
C GLU A 52 4.04 11.17 -6.26
N VAL A 53 2.83 11.35 -6.81
CA VAL A 53 1.72 11.97 -6.06
C VAL A 53 1.37 11.16 -4.82
N LEU A 54 1.33 9.82 -4.94
CA LEU A 54 1.04 8.92 -3.83
C LEU A 54 2.09 9.06 -2.72
N LEU A 55 3.37 8.97 -3.05
CA LEU A 55 4.47 9.09 -2.09
C LEU A 55 4.50 10.45 -1.42
N ASN A 56 4.26 11.54 -2.17
CA ASN A 56 4.19 12.89 -1.61
C ASN A 56 3.00 13.08 -0.67
N ARG A 57 1.87 12.42 -0.96
CA ARG A 57 0.65 12.48 -0.13
C ARG A 57 0.77 11.63 1.12
N THR A 58 1.22 10.38 0.97
CA THR A 58 1.27 9.43 2.09
C THR A 58 2.50 9.67 2.95
N ARG A 59 3.63 10.11 2.39
CA ARG A 59 4.91 10.27 3.09
C ARG A 59 5.26 9.02 3.93
N PRO A 60 5.44 7.86 3.29
CA PRO A 60 5.76 6.64 4.00
C PRO A 60 7.20 6.71 4.54
N ASP A 61 7.39 6.22 5.76
CA ASP A 61 8.72 6.00 6.33
C ASP A 61 9.38 4.78 5.67
N VAL A 62 8.56 3.79 5.29
CA VAL A 62 8.98 2.53 4.67
C VAL A 62 8.03 2.16 3.54
N VAL A 63 8.60 1.71 2.42
CA VAL A 63 7.87 1.11 1.30
C VAL A 63 8.19 -0.38 1.27
N VAL A 64 7.15 -1.21 1.33
CA VAL A 64 7.21 -2.66 1.15
C VAL A 64 6.62 -2.98 -0.22
N ASN A 65 7.41 -3.58 -1.11
CA ASN A 65 7.00 -4.00 -2.44
C ASN A 65 6.85 -5.53 -2.47
N ALA A 66 5.62 -6.01 -2.54
CA ALA A 66 5.25 -7.43 -2.43
C ALA A 66 4.57 -7.98 -3.68
#